data_AF-A0A7S3PQK4-F1
#
_entry.id   AF-A0A7S3PQK4-F1
#
_cell.length_a   1.000
_cell.length_b   1.000
_cell.length_c   1.000
_cell.angle_alpha   90.00
_cell.angle_beta   90.00
_cell.angle_gamma   90.00
#
_symmetry.space_group_name_H-M   'P 1'
#
loop_
_entity.id
_entity.type
_entity.pdbx_description
1 polymer ?
#
loop_
_entity_poly.entity_id
_entity_poly.type
_entity_poly.pdbx_seq_one_letter_code
_entity_poly.pdbx_strand_id
1 'polypeptide(L)'
;MAVTTRSRSRDAKRKGDTSSVKSQQPHGREKDVDVMEFGGSIGAAGIILFSHTILYYFWYCLEFNEGGLSDPGLASLFTAPREWKDFISDVVAKAATHCYPTLYAWKIYLTYVTLEVLLAFMMPGIWIKGYPVPSEGNQRLSYLCNALWSWYAFLLIGLSFHISGVWRVTELADNYGAVMTVAVIVGNLVSIMMYVAARIQKRENRMTGNFLYDLFMGIYLNPRIGYFDLKMWAEIRISWKLLFFLTISAAAKQYELYGTVTWPMIFMVTAHFLYTNACQKGEECIPTTWDIFYENWGWMIIFWNFAGVPFVYTFQSYYILKQEPYHFHPLLHVLHFLLLFSAYYVWDTANSQKNRY
;
A
#
# COMPACT_ATOMS: atom_id res chain seq x y z
N MET A 1 -50.84 -68.48 12.74
CA MET A 1 -49.90 -68.33 13.88
C MET A 1 -50.45 -67.23 14.77
N ALA A 2 -51.35 -67.61 15.68
CA ALA A 2 -51.08 -67.82 17.11
C ALA A 2 -51.05 -66.46 17.85
N VAL A 3 -52.14 -65.94 18.44
CA VAL A 3 -52.95 -66.39 19.60
C VAL A 3 -52.91 -65.21 20.59
N THR A 4 -54.09 -64.58 20.79
CA THR A 4 -54.69 -64.02 22.04
C THR A 4 -53.76 -63.49 23.15
N THR A 5 -53.98 -62.42 23.91
CA THR A 5 -55.21 -61.72 24.34
C THR A 5 -54.83 -60.56 25.29
N ARG A 6 -55.70 -59.54 25.35
CA ARG A 6 -56.14 -58.77 26.54
C ARG A 6 -55.15 -57.87 27.32
N SER A 7 -55.58 -56.60 27.42
CA SER A 7 -56.10 -55.96 28.65
C SER A 7 -55.25 -54.88 29.35
N ARG A 8 -55.83 -53.66 29.33
CA ARG A 8 -55.99 -52.67 30.42
C ARG A 8 -54.84 -51.74 30.84
N SER A 9 -55.07 -50.47 30.50
CA SER A 9 -55.35 -49.34 31.42
C SER A 9 -54.23 -48.57 32.12
N ARG A 10 -54.50 -47.25 32.18
CA ARG A 10 -54.14 -46.23 33.19
C ARG A 10 -52.91 -45.36 32.94
N ASP A 11 -53.23 -44.09 32.64
CA ASP A 11 -52.85 -42.88 33.39
C ASP A 11 -51.43 -42.81 33.99
N ALA A 12 -50.66 -41.78 33.62
CA ALA A 12 -50.56 -40.55 34.42
C ALA A 12 -49.33 -39.67 34.07
N LYS A 13 -49.63 -38.36 33.95
CA LYS A 13 -48.93 -37.20 34.52
C LYS A 13 -47.42 -36.95 34.27
N ARG A 14 -47.22 -35.98 33.38
CA ARG A 14 -46.60 -34.65 33.62
C ARG A 14 -46.15 -34.33 35.08
N LYS A 15 -44.84 -34.15 35.25
CA LYS A 15 -44.12 -33.21 36.14
C LYS A 15 -42.79 -32.93 35.41
N GLY A 16 -42.41 -31.72 34.99
CA GLY A 16 -42.43 -30.48 35.73
C GLY A 16 -41.10 -30.36 36.47
N ASP A 17 -40.01 -30.06 35.76
CA ASP A 17 -38.74 -29.70 36.38
C ASP A 17 -38.13 -28.50 35.65
N THR A 18 -38.20 -27.35 36.33
CA THR A 18 -37.62 -26.06 35.98
C THR A 18 -36.14 -26.08 36.36
N SER A 19 -35.24 -26.20 35.38
CA SER A 19 -33.82 -25.95 35.58
C SER A 19 -33.46 -24.52 35.13
N SER A 20 -32.80 -23.84 36.05
CA SER A 20 -32.36 -22.44 36.02
C SER A 20 -31.53 -22.08 34.78
N VAL A 21 -31.95 -21.04 34.06
CA VAL A 21 -31.12 -20.34 33.09
C VAL A 21 -29.99 -19.64 33.84
N LYS A 22 -28.78 -20.23 33.82
CA LYS A 22 -27.55 -19.56 34.24
C LYS A 22 -27.24 -18.47 33.20
N SER A 23 -27.32 -17.23 33.65
CA SER A 23 -26.78 -16.06 32.95
C SER A 23 -25.29 -16.29 32.64
N GLN A 24 -24.94 -16.43 31.37
CA GLN A 24 -23.55 -16.39 30.93
C GLN A 24 -23.03 -14.96 31.16
N GLN A 25 -22.11 -14.84 32.12
CA GLN A 25 -21.27 -13.66 32.28
C GLN A 25 -20.44 -13.44 31.00
N PRO A 26 -20.13 -12.19 30.63
CA PRO A 26 -19.30 -11.92 29.46
C PRO A 26 -17.93 -12.54 29.69
N HIS A 27 -17.53 -13.42 28.77
CA HIS A 27 -16.20 -14.02 28.75
C HIS A 27 -15.15 -12.90 28.81
N GLY A 28 -14.26 -13.01 29.80
CA GLY A 28 -13.12 -12.11 29.92
C GLY A 28 -12.30 -12.12 28.64
N ARG A 29 -11.73 -10.96 28.29
CA ARG A 29 -10.67 -10.85 27.29
C ARG A 29 -9.54 -11.80 27.66
N GLU A 30 -9.50 -12.98 27.06
CA GLU A 30 -8.25 -13.68 26.86
C GLU A 30 -7.38 -12.73 26.04
N LYS A 31 -6.39 -12.13 26.69
CA LYS A 31 -5.28 -11.50 25.99
C LYS A 31 -4.51 -12.66 25.38
N ASP A 32 -4.87 -13.05 24.16
CA ASP A 32 -3.88 -13.69 23.29
C ASP A 32 -2.69 -12.73 23.28
N VAL A 33 -1.60 -13.17 23.91
CA VAL A 33 -0.32 -12.48 23.80
C VAL A 33 0.08 -12.73 22.37
N ASP A 34 -0.32 -11.82 21.47
CA ASP A 34 0.08 -11.86 20.07
C ASP A 34 1.60 -12.03 20.06
N VAL A 35 2.05 -13.19 19.58
CA VAL A 35 3.45 -13.49 19.44
C VAL A 35 4.03 -12.39 18.57
N MET A 36 5.00 -11.65 19.10
CA MET A 36 5.60 -10.56 18.36
C MET A 36 6.25 -11.09 17.07
N GLU A 37 5.62 -10.81 15.94
CA GLU A 37 6.08 -11.14 14.59
C GLU A 37 7.31 -10.30 14.20
N PHE A 38 7.89 -10.55 13.02
CA PHE A 38 9.01 -9.77 12.48
C PHE A 38 10.23 -9.67 13.40
N GLY A 39 10.50 -10.70 14.22
CA GLY A 39 11.60 -10.66 15.20
C GLY A 39 11.37 -9.67 16.34
N GLY A 40 10.11 -9.32 16.61
CA GLY A 40 9.68 -8.35 17.62
C GLY A 40 10.25 -6.97 17.42
N SER A 41 10.47 -6.25 18.51
CA SER A 41 10.83 -4.82 18.46
C SER A 41 12.18 -4.57 17.77
N ILE A 42 13.13 -5.50 17.86
CA ILE A 42 14.45 -5.39 17.22
C ILE A 42 14.33 -5.56 15.71
N GLY A 43 13.60 -6.59 15.25
CA GLY A 43 13.40 -6.77 13.81
C GLY A 43 12.52 -5.68 13.20
N ALA A 44 11.49 -5.21 13.91
CA ALA A 44 10.73 -4.03 13.54
C ALA A 44 11.62 -2.77 13.37
N ALA A 45 12.55 -2.53 14.31
CA ALA A 45 13.53 -1.45 14.18
C ALA A 45 14.42 -1.61 12.95
N GLY A 46 14.86 -2.84 12.68
CA GLY A 46 15.68 -3.17 11.51
C GLY A 46 14.95 -2.91 10.21
N ILE A 47 13.67 -3.29 10.10
CA ILE A 47 12.84 -3.05 8.91
C ILE A 47 12.59 -1.55 8.71
N ILE A 48 12.32 -0.80 9.80
CA ILE A 48 12.18 0.66 9.73
C ILE A 48 13.46 1.27 9.17
N LEU A 49 14.62 0.93 9.74
CA LEU A 49 15.90 1.47 9.30
C LEU A 49 16.19 1.09 7.83
N PHE A 50 16.02 -0.18 7.47
CA PHE A 50 16.24 -0.67 6.11
C PHE A 50 15.35 0.04 5.09
N SER A 51 14.06 0.23 5.39
CA SER A 51 13.13 0.88 4.46
C SER A 51 13.46 2.36 4.26
N HIS A 52 13.98 3.03 5.30
CA HIS A 52 14.47 4.40 5.17
C HIS A 52 15.74 4.49 4.34
N THR A 53 16.65 3.51 4.41
CA THR A 53 17.93 3.57 3.70
C THR A 53 17.82 3.08 2.25
N ILE A 54 17.01 2.05 1.98
CA ILE A 54 16.94 1.40 0.67
C ILE A 54 16.46 2.34 -0.44
N LEU A 55 15.52 3.25 -0.14
CA LEU A 55 15.01 4.24 -1.08
C LEU A 55 16.12 5.20 -1.55
N TYR A 56 16.89 5.74 -0.61
CA TYR A 56 18.01 6.64 -0.94
C TYR A 56 19.17 5.89 -1.58
N TYR A 57 19.41 4.64 -1.18
CA TYR A 57 20.44 3.81 -1.80
C TYR A 57 20.11 3.51 -3.28
N PHE A 58 18.89 3.09 -3.58
CA PHE A 58 18.45 2.88 -4.97
C PHE A 58 18.48 4.17 -5.77
N TRP A 59 17.97 5.27 -5.21
CA TRP A 59 18.10 6.58 -5.85
C TRP A 59 19.58 6.96 -6.14
N TYR A 60 20.48 6.73 -5.18
CA TYR A 60 21.91 7.00 -5.34
C TYR A 60 22.49 6.14 -6.47
N CYS A 61 22.20 4.84 -6.50
CA CYS A 61 22.68 3.94 -7.55
C CYS A 61 22.17 4.37 -8.92
N LEU A 62 20.92 4.80 -8.99
CA LEU A 62 20.30 5.30 -10.22
C LEU A 62 20.98 6.59 -10.74
N GLU A 63 21.21 7.57 -9.86
CA GLU A 63 21.75 8.88 -10.25
C GLU A 63 23.26 8.89 -10.45
N PHE A 64 24.02 8.10 -9.68
CA PHE A 64 25.48 8.20 -9.62
C PHE A 64 26.22 6.92 -10.03
N ASN A 65 25.52 5.82 -10.34
CA ASN A 65 26.14 4.56 -10.72
C ASN A 65 25.40 3.86 -11.87
N GLU A 66 24.73 4.63 -12.74
CA GLU A 66 24.01 4.13 -13.93
C GLU A 66 22.99 3.01 -13.61
N GLY A 67 22.48 2.97 -12.38
CA GLY A 67 21.56 1.94 -11.88
C GLY A 67 22.23 0.63 -11.45
N GLY A 68 23.56 0.50 -11.55
CA GLY A 68 24.31 -0.61 -10.97
C GLY A 68 24.36 -0.51 -9.44
N LEU A 69 24.44 -1.66 -8.76
CA LEU A 69 24.68 -1.67 -7.31
C LEU A 69 26.09 -1.13 -7.03
N SER A 70 26.18 -0.21 -6.07
CA SER A 70 27.44 0.38 -5.62
C SER A 70 27.69 -0.03 -4.18
N ASP A 71 28.85 -0.60 -3.89
CA ASP A 71 29.33 -0.86 -2.54
C ASP A 71 30.87 -1.01 -2.51
N PRO A 72 31.53 -0.74 -1.38
CA PRO A 72 32.98 -0.97 -1.20
C PRO A 72 33.40 -2.44 -1.18
N GLY A 73 32.48 -3.40 -1.40
CA GLY A 73 32.71 -4.84 -1.29
C GLY A 73 32.43 -5.40 0.11
N LEU A 74 31.80 -6.57 0.20
CA LEU A 74 31.52 -7.23 1.49
C LEU A 74 32.79 -7.51 2.32
N ALA A 75 33.92 -7.79 1.67
CA ALA A 75 35.18 -8.07 2.35
C ALA A 75 35.73 -6.85 3.10
N SER A 76 35.55 -5.64 2.56
CA SER A 76 36.03 -4.38 3.17
C SER A 76 35.24 -4.00 4.42
N LEU A 77 34.09 -4.63 4.68
CA LEU A 77 33.31 -4.40 5.90
C LEU A 77 34.11 -4.75 7.17
N PHE A 78 34.96 -5.78 7.08
CA PHE A 78 35.81 -6.22 8.19
C PHE A 78 37.26 -5.76 8.06
N THR A 79 37.75 -5.56 6.82
CA THR A 79 39.17 -5.25 6.57
C THR A 79 39.45 -3.75 6.40
N ALA A 80 38.47 -2.96 5.95
CA ALA A 80 38.61 -1.51 5.75
C ALA A 80 37.33 -0.73 6.12
N PRO A 81 36.95 -0.66 7.42
CA PRO A 81 35.71 -0.01 7.87
C PRO A 81 35.59 1.48 7.50
N ARG A 82 36.73 2.13 7.23
CA ARG A 82 36.77 3.53 6.78
C ARG A 82 36.15 3.73 5.40
N GLU A 83 36.34 2.78 4.48
CA GLU A 83 35.77 2.86 3.12
C GLU A 83 34.25 2.85 3.17
N TRP A 84 33.67 2.02 4.03
CA TRP A 84 32.23 2.01 4.28
C TRP A 84 31.72 3.31 4.89
N LYS A 85 32.49 3.89 5.83
CA LYS A 85 32.14 5.18 6.43
C LYS A 85 32.13 6.29 5.37
N ASP A 86 33.15 6.32 4.51
CA ASP A 86 33.28 7.33 3.46
C ASP A 86 32.17 7.15 2.40
N PHE A 87 31.86 5.91 2.01
CA PHE A 87 30.73 5.59 1.13
C PHE A 87 29.38 6.05 1.70
N ILE A 88 29.07 5.69 2.95
CA ILE A 88 27.83 6.11 3.61
C ILE A 88 27.77 7.64 3.71
N SER A 89 28.89 8.29 4.03
CA SER A 89 28.95 9.75 4.09
C SER A 89 28.66 10.40 2.74
N ASP A 90 29.15 9.83 1.64
CA ASP A 90 28.88 10.32 0.29
C ASP A 90 27.40 10.15 -0.10
N VAL A 91 26.82 8.97 0.16
CA VAL A 91 25.38 8.71 -0.07
C VAL A 91 24.53 9.70 0.70
N VAL A 92 24.82 9.92 1.99
CA VAL A 92 24.09 10.87 2.83
C VAL A 92 24.27 12.30 2.35
N ALA A 93 25.48 12.71 1.97
CA ALA A 93 25.74 14.06 1.47
C ALA A 93 24.96 14.35 0.18
N LYS A 94 24.97 13.41 -0.78
CA LYS A 94 24.21 13.52 -2.03
C LYS A 94 22.71 13.48 -1.80
N ALA A 95 22.21 12.62 -0.91
CA ALA A 95 20.79 12.61 -0.56
C ALA A 95 20.37 13.93 0.10
N ALA A 96 21.20 14.49 0.98
CA ALA A 96 20.92 15.76 1.64
C ALA A 96 20.85 16.95 0.68
N THR A 97 21.61 16.93 -0.42
CA THR A 97 21.60 18.00 -1.43
C THR A 97 20.53 17.81 -2.49
N HIS A 98 20.40 16.61 -3.06
CA HIS A 98 19.53 16.35 -4.22
C HIS A 98 18.13 15.86 -3.85
N CYS A 99 17.96 15.22 -2.69
CA CYS A 99 16.66 14.80 -2.16
C CYS A 99 16.12 15.76 -1.10
N TYR A 100 16.68 16.97 -1.00
CA TYR A 100 16.20 17.96 -0.04
C TYR A 100 14.70 18.24 -0.26
N PRO A 101 13.85 18.17 0.79
CA PRO A 101 12.41 18.33 0.66
C PRO A 101 12.04 19.80 0.43
N THR A 102 12.19 20.27 -0.81
CA THR A 102 11.90 21.64 -1.21
C THR A 102 10.42 21.98 -0.98
N LEU A 103 10.12 23.27 -0.80
CA LEU A 103 8.73 23.75 -0.72
C LEU A 103 7.92 23.36 -1.97
N TYR A 104 8.59 23.25 -3.11
CA TYR A 104 7.95 22.82 -4.35
C TYR A 104 7.55 21.33 -4.31
N ALA A 105 8.44 20.45 -3.84
CA ALA A 105 8.12 19.04 -3.64
C ALA A 105 6.99 18.83 -2.63
N TRP A 106 6.98 19.61 -1.53
CA TRP A 106 5.87 19.64 -0.59
C TRP A 106 4.55 20.02 -1.26
N LYS A 107 4.56 21.07 -2.09
CA LYS A 107 3.38 21.50 -2.84
C LYS A 107 2.87 20.40 -3.77
N ILE A 108 3.74 19.75 -4.55
CA ILE A 108 3.34 18.65 -5.44
C ILE A 108 2.68 17.52 -4.63
N TYR A 109 3.38 17.01 -3.62
CA TYR A 109 2.94 15.83 -2.89
C TYR A 109 1.67 16.10 -2.06
N LEU A 110 1.58 17.24 -1.37
CA LEU A 110 0.38 17.57 -0.60
C LEU A 110 -0.82 17.90 -1.48
N THR A 111 -0.60 18.50 -2.66
CA THR A 111 -1.69 18.71 -3.63
C THR A 111 -2.24 17.37 -4.10
N TYR A 112 -1.34 16.43 -4.42
CA TYR A 112 -1.72 15.07 -4.79
C TYR A 112 -2.53 14.38 -3.68
N VAL A 113 -2.01 14.33 -2.46
CA VAL A 113 -2.69 13.70 -1.31
C VAL A 113 -4.06 14.36 -1.05
N THR A 114 -4.13 15.70 -1.10
CA THR A 114 -5.38 16.43 -0.89
C THR A 114 -6.39 16.14 -2.00
N LEU A 115 -5.96 16.12 -3.26
CA LEU A 115 -6.82 15.78 -4.39
C LEU A 115 -7.38 14.36 -4.25
N GLU A 116 -6.56 13.40 -3.84
CA GLU A 116 -7.00 12.03 -3.62
C GLU A 116 -8.02 11.89 -2.49
N VAL A 117 -7.90 12.69 -1.43
CA VAL A 117 -8.94 12.79 -0.39
C VAL A 117 -10.22 13.38 -0.97
N LEU A 118 -10.14 14.50 -1.70
CA LEU A 118 -11.31 15.16 -2.29
C LEU A 118 -12.07 14.22 -3.25
N LEU A 119 -11.34 13.52 -4.13
CA LEU A 119 -11.93 12.55 -5.05
C LEU A 119 -12.62 11.40 -4.29
N ALA A 120 -12.03 10.93 -3.20
CA ALA A 120 -12.65 9.89 -2.38
C ALA A 120 -13.97 10.32 -1.73
N PHE A 121 -14.13 11.59 -1.36
CA PHE A 121 -15.40 12.11 -0.85
C PHE A 121 -16.42 12.45 -1.95
N MET A 122 -15.96 12.97 -3.10
CA MET A 122 -16.82 13.56 -4.13
C MET A 122 -17.29 12.58 -5.20
N MET A 123 -16.51 11.54 -5.51
CA MET A 123 -16.80 10.67 -6.65
C MET A 123 -17.95 9.69 -6.32
N PRO A 124 -18.81 9.37 -7.30
CA PRO A 124 -19.85 8.37 -7.10
C PRO A 124 -19.24 6.97 -6.96
N GLY A 125 -19.85 6.11 -6.15
CA GLY A 125 -19.37 4.76 -5.92
C GLY A 125 -20.42 3.82 -5.36
N ILE A 126 -20.04 2.54 -5.27
CA ILE A 126 -20.87 1.50 -4.68
C ILE A 126 -20.51 1.30 -3.21
N TRP A 127 -21.48 0.90 -2.40
CA TRP A 127 -21.27 0.62 -0.99
C TRP A 127 -21.07 -0.87 -0.77
N ILE A 128 -19.92 -1.23 -0.20
CA ILE A 128 -19.55 -2.62 0.09
C ILE A 128 -19.40 -2.81 1.59
N LYS A 129 -19.81 -3.99 2.08
CA LYS A 129 -19.61 -4.39 3.47
C LYS A 129 -18.34 -5.23 3.58
N GLY A 130 -17.44 -4.83 4.47
CA GLY A 130 -16.29 -5.66 4.83
C GLY A 130 -16.66 -6.84 5.74
N TYR A 131 -15.64 -7.58 6.18
CA TYR A 131 -15.82 -8.65 7.15
C TYR A 131 -16.25 -8.12 8.54
N PRO A 132 -16.89 -8.97 9.37
CA PRO A 132 -17.16 -8.65 10.77
C PRO A 132 -15.85 -8.37 11.50
N VAL A 133 -15.76 -7.21 12.15
CA VAL A 133 -14.54 -6.78 12.86
C VAL A 133 -14.68 -7.11 14.36
N PRO A 134 -13.88 -8.05 14.91
CA PRO A 134 -14.00 -8.46 16.32
C PRO A 134 -13.80 -7.32 17.31
N SER A 135 -12.84 -6.43 17.05
CA SER A 135 -12.54 -5.27 17.91
C SER A 135 -13.66 -4.23 17.95
N GLU A 136 -14.58 -4.24 16.97
CA GLU A 136 -15.76 -3.37 16.88
C GLU A 136 -17.05 -4.15 17.18
N GLY A 137 -16.97 -5.22 17.99
CA GLY A 137 -18.12 -6.01 18.39
C GLY A 137 -18.74 -6.82 17.24
N ASN A 138 -17.91 -7.31 16.32
CA ASN A 138 -18.31 -8.04 15.11
C ASN A 138 -19.21 -7.24 14.15
N GLN A 139 -19.13 -5.90 14.18
CA GLN A 139 -19.81 -5.07 13.20
C GLN A 139 -19.18 -5.17 11.80
N ARG A 140 -20.02 -5.13 10.77
CA ARG A 140 -19.59 -5.05 9.36
C ARG A 140 -19.56 -3.60 8.91
N LEU A 141 -18.35 -3.06 8.78
CA LEU A 141 -18.13 -1.69 8.34
C LEU A 141 -18.51 -1.53 6.86
N SER A 142 -19.12 -0.38 6.54
CA SER A 142 -19.43 0.03 5.17
C SER A 142 -18.27 0.82 4.57
N TYR A 143 -17.98 0.56 3.31
CA TYR A 143 -16.94 1.21 2.53
C TYR A 143 -17.53 1.74 1.22
N LEU A 144 -17.24 2.99 0.89
CA LEU A 144 -17.60 3.58 -0.39
C LEU A 144 -16.49 3.28 -1.40
N CYS A 145 -16.77 2.38 -2.34
CA CYS A 145 -15.86 2.02 -3.41
C CYS A 145 -16.11 2.93 -4.62
N ASN A 146 -15.30 3.98 -4.77
CA ASN A 146 -15.34 4.96 -5.86
C ASN A 146 -13.96 5.19 -6.51
N ALA A 147 -13.00 4.27 -6.33
CA ALA A 147 -11.64 4.35 -6.85
C ALA A 147 -11.62 4.44 -8.37
N LEU A 148 -12.45 3.68 -9.08
CA LEU A 148 -12.50 3.70 -10.54
C LEU A 148 -12.89 5.07 -11.09
N TRP A 149 -13.94 5.69 -10.56
CA TRP A 149 -14.33 7.05 -10.93
C TRP A 149 -13.25 8.07 -10.54
N SER A 150 -12.69 7.93 -9.34
CA SER A 150 -11.58 8.76 -8.86
C SER A 150 -10.35 8.63 -9.74
N TRP A 151 -10.10 7.46 -10.32
CA TRP A 151 -8.95 7.18 -11.17
C TRP A 151 -9.02 7.91 -12.50
N TYR A 152 -10.14 7.77 -13.21
CA TYR A 152 -10.32 8.47 -14.47
C TYR A 152 -10.44 9.98 -14.28
N ALA A 153 -11.07 10.45 -13.20
CA ALA A 153 -11.06 11.87 -12.84
C ALA A 153 -9.63 12.38 -12.61
N PHE A 154 -8.79 11.64 -11.88
CA PHE A 154 -7.41 12.00 -11.63
C PHE A 154 -6.57 12.06 -12.92
N LEU A 155 -6.73 11.09 -13.82
CA LEU A 155 -6.09 11.10 -15.15
C LEU A 155 -6.51 12.33 -15.98
N LEU A 156 -7.80 12.65 -16.01
CA LEU A 156 -8.32 13.80 -16.75
C LEU A 156 -7.80 15.13 -16.17
N ILE A 157 -7.73 15.26 -14.85
CA ILE A 157 -7.18 16.44 -14.17
C ILE A 157 -5.69 16.58 -14.52
N GLY A 158 -4.91 15.51 -14.40
CA GLY A 158 -3.49 15.51 -14.73
C GLY A 158 -3.23 15.89 -16.19
N LEU A 159 -4.00 15.30 -17.13
CA LEU A 159 -3.93 15.63 -18.55
C LEU A 159 -4.30 17.10 -18.81
N SER A 160 -5.35 17.60 -18.17
CA SER A 160 -5.79 18.99 -18.32
C SER A 160 -4.74 19.98 -17.82
N PHE A 161 -4.08 19.68 -16.70
CA PHE A 161 -2.98 20.51 -16.18
C PHE A 161 -1.75 20.49 -17.09
N HIS A 162 -1.43 19.34 -17.68
CA HIS A 162 -0.34 19.22 -18.63
C HIS A 162 -0.59 20.01 -19.91
N ILE A 163 -1.78 19.88 -20.52
CA ILE A 163 -2.14 20.58 -21.77
C ILE A 163 -2.28 22.09 -21.55
N SER A 164 -2.86 22.52 -20.43
CA SER A 164 -3.01 23.95 -20.11
C SER A 164 -1.68 24.63 -19.73
N GLY A 165 -0.63 23.87 -19.47
CA GLY A 165 0.66 24.38 -19.02
C GLY A 165 0.69 24.83 -17.56
N VAL A 166 -0.39 24.61 -16.79
CA VAL A 166 -0.46 24.94 -15.36
C VAL A 166 0.55 24.10 -14.55
N TRP A 167 0.72 22.84 -14.93
CA TRP A 167 1.70 21.94 -14.32
C TRP A 167 2.12 20.88 -15.34
N ARG A 168 3.42 20.69 -15.53
CA ARG A 168 3.92 19.67 -16.46
C ARG A 168 4.19 18.37 -15.71
N VAL A 169 3.73 17.26 -16.26
CA VAL A 169 3.95 15.94 -15.65
C VAL A 169 5.44 15.62 -15.47
N THR A 170 6.31 16.15 -16.33
CA THR A 170 7.78 15.99 -16.25
C THR A 170 8.40 16.57 -14.98
N GLU A 171 7.69 17.48 -14.29
CA GLU A 171 8.18 18.09 -13.06
C GLU A 171 8.26 17.08 -11.90
N LEU A 172 7.52 15.96 -11.96
CA LEU A 172 7.72 14.84 -11.04
C LEU A 172 9.09 14.19 -11.24
N ALA A 173 9.53 14.00 -12.49
CA ALA A 173 10.83 13.42 -12.80
C ALA A 173 11.96 14.38 -12.41
N ASP A 174 11.78 15.67 -12.66
CA ASP A 174 12.75 16.70 -12.29
C ASP A 174 12.94 16.81 -10.76
N ASN A 175 11.91 16.49 -9.97
CA ASN A 175 11.92 16.58 -8.51
C ASN A 175 11.82 15.21 -7.82
N TYR A 176 12.17 14.12 -8.49
CA TYR A 176 11.95 12.75 -8.02
C TYR A 176 12.45 12.51 -6.59
N GLY A 177 13.73 12.83 -6.33
CA GLY A 177 14.35 12.65 -5.01
C GLY A 177 13.70 13.49 -3.92
N ALA A 178 13.38 14.76 -4.21
CA ALA A 178 12.74 15.65 -3.25
C ALA A 178 11.30 15.21 -2.90
N VAL A 179 10.52 14.78 -3.90
CA VAL A 179 9.15 14.26 -3.69
C VAL A 179 9.19 12.94 -2.92
N MET A 180 10.17 12.07 -3.20
CA MET A 180 10.41 10.84 -2.43
C MET A 180 10.67 11.14 -0.94
N THR A 181 11.52 12.12 -0.63
CA THR A 181 11.78 12.51 0.77
C THR A 181 10.55 13.10 1.45
N VAL A 182 9.77 13.92 0.75
CA VAL A 182 8.48 14.40 1.28
C VAL A 182 7.54 13.22 1.57
N ALA A 183 7.43 12.26 0.66
CA ALA A 183 6.61 11.06 0.86
C ALA A 183 7.04 10.26 2.10
N VAL A 184 8.35 10.06 2.28
CA VAL A 184 8.93 9.42 3.48
C VAL A 184 8.57 10.19 4.75
N ILE A 185 8.72 11.52 4.75
CA ILE A 185 8.37 12.36 5.91
C ILE A 185 6.87 12.25 6.21
N VAL A 186 6.01 12.37 5.20
CA VAL A 186 4.55 12.28 5.37
C VAL A 186 4.15 10.90 5.89
N GLY A 187 4.69 9.80 5.35
CA GLY A 187 4.40 8.46 5.84
C GLY A 187 4.76 8.28 7.32
N ASN A 188 5.92 8.78 7.76
CA ASN A 188 6.31 8.77 9.16
C ASN A 188 5.37 9.60 10.04
N LEU A 189 5.05 10.83 9.60
CA LEU A 189 4.15 11.72 10.33
C LEU A 189 2.75 11.11 10.47
N VAL A 190 2.20 10.54 9.39
CA VAL A 190 0.89 9.86 9.42
C VAL A 190 0.92 8.68 10.40
N SER A 191 2.00 7.90 10.42
CA SER A 191 2.17 6.79 11.37
C SER A 191 2.11 7.24 12.82
N ILE A 192 2.86 8.30 13.16
CA ILE A 192 2.85 8.88 14.51
C ILE A 192 1.48 9.48 14.85
N MET A 193 0.86 10.20 13.90
CA MET A 193 -0.46 10.78 14.07
C MET A 193 -1.51 9.71 14.34
N MET A 194 -1.48 8.58 13.63
CA MET A 194 -2.43 7.48 13.84
C MET A 194 -2.21 6.76 15.16
N TYR A 195 -0.95 6.59 15.59
CA TYR A 195 -0.64 6.08 16.93
C TYR A 195 -1.23 6.98 18.02
N VAL A 196 -1.01 8.29 17.93
CA VAL A 196 -1.56 9.26 18.90
C VAL A 196 -3.09 9.31 18.84
N ALA A 197 -3.67 9.30 17.63
CA ALA A 197 -5.12 9.34 17.45
C ALA A 197 -5.82 8.12 18.09
N ALA A 198 -5.25 6.92 17.97
CA ALA A 198 -5.79 5.72 18.61
C ALA A 198 -5.86 5.85 20.13
N ARG A 199 -4.81 6.41 20.74
CA ARG A 199 -4.72 6.66 22.20
C ARG A 199 -5.76 7.68 22.67
N ILE A 200 -5.89 8.80 21.95
CA ILE A 200 -6.84 9.86 22.29
C ILE A 200 -8.28 9.34 22.19
N GLN A 201 -8.58 8.57 21.15
CA GLN A 201 -9.92 8.01 20.92
C GLN A 201 -10.22 6.77 21.76
N LYS A 202 -9.24 6.22 22.47
CA LYS A 202 -9.33 4.96 23.24
C LYS A 202 -9.79 3.77 22.38
N ARG A 203 -9.29 3.70 21.15
CA ARG A 203 -9.60 2.64 20.16
C ARG A 203 -8.38 1.77 19.88
N GLU A 204 -7.51 1.61 20.87
CA GLU A 204 -6.32 0.78 20.72
C GLU A 204 -6.69 -0.68 20.49
N ASN A 205 -6.05 -1.31 19.50
CA ASN A 205 -6.24 -2.70 19.13
C ASN A 205 -4.91 -3.45 19.18
N ARG A 206 -4.91 -4.67 19.72
CA ARG A 206 -3.76 -5.62 19.72
C ARG A 206 -2.42 -4.97 20.13
N MET A 207 -2.40 -4.32 21.30
CA MET A 207 -1.18 -3.69 21.84
C MET A 207 -0.28 -4.69 22.56
N THR A 208 1.04 -4.59 22.33
CA THR A 208 2.06 -5.36 23.05
C THR A 208 2.65 -4.60 24.24
N GLY A 209 2.53 -3.27 24.26
CA GLY A 209 3.13 -2.40 25.28
C GLY A 209 4.55 -1.97 24.95
N ASN A 210 5.18 -2.51 23.91
CA ASN A 210 6.44 -1.99 23.38
C ASN A 210 6.15 -0.90 22.34
N PHE A 211 6.54 0.34 22.63
CA PHE A 211 6.26 1.49 21.77
C PHE A 211 6.73 1.30 20.32
N LEU A 212 7.94 0.78 20.10
CA LEU A 212 8.51 0.64 18.77
C LEU A 212 7.77 -0.41 17.93
N TYR A 213 7.45 -1.55 18.54
CA TYR A 213 6.69 -2.60 17.88
C TYR A 213 5.24 -2.18 17.62
N ASP A 214 4.60 -1.55 18.61
CA ASP A 214 3.23 -1.04 18.50
C ASP A 214 3.12 0.10 17.47
N LEU A 215 4.18 0.91 17.27
CA LEU A 215 4.24 1.90 16.18
C LEU A 215 4.37 1.20 14.81
N PHE A 216 5.23 0.17 14.74
CA PHE A 216 5.49 -0.60 13.52
C PHE A 216 4.23 -1.32 13.00
N MET A 217 3.63 -2.18 13.84
CA MET A 217 2.40 -2.91 13.51
C MET A 217 1.16 -2.01 13.54
N GLY A 218 1.20 -0.95 14.34
CA GLY A 218 0.07 -0.05 14.55
C GLY A 218 -0.84 -0.54 15.65
N ILE A 219 -1.60 0.40 16.20
CA ILE A 219 -2.58 0.16 17.28
C ILE A 219 -3.99 0.60 16.89
N TYR A 220 -4.18 1.08 15.67
CA TYR A 220 -5.48 1.47 15.15
C TYR A 220 -5.83 0.57 13.96
N LEU A 221 -6.89 -0.22 14.09
CA LEU A 221 -7.31 -1.12 13.00
C LEU A 221 -7.76 -0.33 11.76
N ASN A 222 -8.85 0.43 11.87
CA ASN A 222 -9.49 1.13 10.76
C ASN A 222 -9.84 2.58 11.16
N PRO A 223 -8.89 3.53 11.11
CA PRO A 223 -9.15 4.93 11.41
C PRO A 223 -10.06 5.58 10.36
N ARG A 224 -11.07 6.31 10.83
CA ARG A 224 -12.14 6.85 9.99
C ARG A 224 -12.44 8.32 10.26
N ILE A 225 -12.77 9.03 9.18
CA ILE A 225 -13.34 10.38 9.22
C ILE A 225 -14.74 10.29 8.60
N GLY A 226 -15.77 10.14 9.44
CA GLY A 226 -17.11 9.81 8.97
C GLY A 226 -17.15 8.43 8.30
N TYR A 227 -17.54 8.37 7.02
CA TYR A 227 -17.55 7.13 6.24
C TYR A 227 -16.21 6.83 5.55
N PHE A 228 -15.29 7.79 5.52
CA PHE A 228 -14.01 7.68 4.85
C PHE A 228 -13.03 6.89 5.71
N ASP A 229 -12.58 5.75 5.20
CA ASP A 229 -11.62 4.86 5.83
C ASP A 229 -10.21 5.15 5.31
N LEU A 230 -9.35 5.64 6.20
CA LEU A 230 -8.00 6.09 5.85
C LEU A 230 -7.11 4.94 5.39
N LYS A 231 -7.31 3.74 5.95
CA LYS A 231 -6.52 2.56 5.62
C LYS A 231 -6.83 2.11 4.19
N MET A 232 -8.10 1.87 3.90
CA MET A 232 -8.55 1.47 2.56
C MET A 232 -8.20 2.52 1.50
N TRP A 233 -8.37 3.80 1.81
CA TRP A 233 -8.02 4.88 0.89
C TRP A 233 -6.52 4.87 0.57
N ALA A 234 -5.65 4.78 1.57
CA ALA A 234 -4.22 4.82 1.35
C ALA A 234 -3.72 3.60 0.55
N GLU A 235 -4.28 2.41 0.79
CA GLU A 235 -3.85 1.14 0.18
C GLU A 235 -3.94 1.17 -1.35
N ILE A 236 -5.07 1.64 -1.90
CA ILE A 236 -5.32 1.59 -3.35
C ILE A 236 -5.01 2.91 -4.03
N ARG A 237 -5.27 4.05 -3.38
CA ARG A 237 -5.39 5.33 -4.09
C ARG A 237 -4.13 6.16 -4.00
N ILE A 238 -3.44 6.16 -2.86
CA ILE A 238 -2.18 6.90 -2.73
C ILE A 238 -1.05 6.17 -3.44
N SER A 239 -0.91 4.86 -3.23
CA SER A 239 0.25 4.11 -3.69
C SER A 239 0.29 3.96 -5.22
N TRP A 240 -0.77 3.38 -5.79
CA TRP A 240 -0.77 2.93 -7.18
C TRP A 240 -0.93 4.08 -8.18
N LYS A 241 -1.70 5.11 -7.83
CA LYS A 241 -1.85 6.28 -8.70
C LYS A 241 -0.55 7.10 -8.77
N LEU A 242 0.17 7.24 -7.65
CA LEU A 242 1.47 7.91 -7.64
C LEU A 242 2.51 7.11 -8.44
N LEU A 243 2.56 5.78 -8.27
CA LEU A 243 3.38 4.88 -9.09
C LEU A 243 3.15 5.13 -10.59
N PHE A 244 1.89 5.14 -11.04
CA PHE A 244 1.60 5.41 -12.44
C PHE A 244 2.02 6.80 -12.88
N PHE A 245 1.76 7.84 -12.07
CA PHE A 245 2.12 9.22 -12.40
C PHE A 245 3.64 9.43 -12.49
N LEU A 246 4.40 8.79 -11.62
CA LEU A 246 5.86 8.75 -11.69
C LEU A 246 6.34 8.06 -12.98
N THR A 247 5.70 6.97 -13.41
CA THR A 247 6.03 6.29 -14.66
C THR A 247 5.69 7.10 -15.91
N ILE A 248 4.52 7.73 -16.00
CA ILE A 248 4.21 8.61 -17.14
C ILE A 248 5.07 9.87 -17.15
N SER A 249 5.46 10.38 -15.96
CA SER A 249 6.42 11.46 -15.84
C SER A 249 7.76 11.06 -16.44
N ALA A 250 8.25 9.86 -16.11
CA ALA A 250 9.48 9.34 -16.70
C ALA A 250 9.37 9.18 -18.23
N ALA A 251 8.25 8.69 -18.74
CA ALA A 251 8.03 8.57 -20.18
C ALA A 251 7.97 9.93 -20.89
N ALA A 252 7.26 10.90 -20.32
CA ALA A 252 7.19 12.26 -20.84
C ALA A 252 8.57 12.94 -20.80
N LYS A 253 9.36 12.71 -19.74
CA LYS A 253 10.71 13.25 -19.63
C LYS A 253 11.66 12.61 -20.64
N GLN A 254 11.52 11.31 -20.90
CA GLN A 254 12.28 10.63 -21.95
C GLN A 254 11.98 11.24 -23.33
N TYR A 255 10.71 11.55 -23.61
CA TYR A 255 10.32 12.26 -24.83
C TYR A 255 10.91 13.68 -24.90
N GLU A 256 10.91 14.42 -23.79
CA GLU A 256 11.50 15.77 -23.70
C GLU A 256 13.01 15.75 -23.99
N LEU A 257 13.73 14.74 -23.50
CA LEU A 257 15.19 14.61 -23.64
C LEU A 257 15.62 14.07 -25.00
N TYR A 258 14.92 13.08 -25.55
CA TYR A 258 15.37 12.31 -26.71
C TYR A 258 14.44 12.42 -27.93
N GLY A 259 13.31 13.12 -27.84
CA GLY A 259 12.31 13.23 -28.90
C GLY A 259 11.56 11.92 -29.20
N THR A 260 11.75 10.88 -28.40
CA THR A 260 11.14 9.57 -28.57
C THR A 260 10.91 8.89 -27.22
N VAL A 261 9.92 8.00 -27.16
CA VAL A 261 9.69 7.11 -26.01
C VAL A 261 10.06 5.69 -26.43
N THR A 262 10.97 5.08 -25.68
CA THR A 262 11.50 3.75 -26.01
C THR A 262 10.47 2.65 -25.75
N TRP A 263 10.57 1.53 -26.47
CA TRP A 263 9.68 0.38 -26.26
C TRP A 263 9.68 -0.18 -24.82
N PRO A 264 10.83 -0.28 -24.10
CA PRO A 264 10.82 -0.64 -22.69
C PRO A 264 10.02 0.34 -21.82
N MET A 265 10.09 1.64 -22.09
CA MET A 265 9.30 2.64 -21.38
C MET A 265 7.80 2.48 -21.67
N ILE A 266 7.41 2.26 -22.93
CA ILE A 266 6.00 1.98 -23.30
C ILE A 266 5.49 0.72 -22.60
N PHE A 267 6.33 -0.32 -22.51
CA PHE A 267 6.01 -1.53 -21.76
C PHE A 267 5.74 -1.22 -20.28
N MET A 268 6.59 -0.41 -19.63
CA MET A 268 6.39 -0.04 -18.24
C MET A 268 5.14 0.81 -18.01
N VAL A 269 4.88 1.79 -18.89
CA VAL A 269 3.63 2.57 -18.85
C VAL A 269 2.42 1.65 -18.97
N THR A 270 2.46 0.67 -19.88
CA THR A 270 1.37 -0.29 -20.07
C THR A 270 1.18 -1.19 -18.84
N ALA A 271 2.26 -1.75 -18.30
CA ALA A 271 2.21 -2.64 -17.15
C ALA A 271 1.68 -1.93 -15.90
N HIS A 272 2.20 -0.74 -15.59
CA HIS A 272 1.74 0.04 -14.44
C HIS A 272 0.33 0.58 -14.64
N PHE A 273 -0.08 0.92 -15.87
CA PHE A 273 -1.47 1.29 -16.16
C PHE A 273 -2.41 0.12 -15.90
N LEU A 274 -2.13 -1.06 -16.47
CA LEU A 274 -2.97 -2.25 -16.32
C LEU A 274 -3.14 -2.62 -14.85
N TYR A 275 -2.03 -2.66 -14.10
CA TYR A 275 -2.08 -3.02 -12.69
C TYR A 275 -2.83 -1.97 -11.86
N THR A 276 -2.49 -0.68 -12.03
CA THR A 276 -3.16 0.40 -11.30
C THR A 276 -4.65 0.38 -11.60
N ASN A 277 -5.04 0.34 -12.88
CA ASN A 277 -6.44 0.29 -13.29
C ASN A 277 -7.17 -0.94 -12.73
N ALA A 278 -6.53 -2.11 -12.68
CA ALA A 278 -7.12 -3.30 -12.07
C ALA A 278 -7.38 -3.13 -10.57
N CYS A 279 -6.46 -2.52 -9.82
CA CYS A 279 -6.67 -2.19 -8.41
C CYS A 279 -7.84 -1.24 -8.21
N GLN A 280 -8.00 -0.21 -9.06
CA GLN A 280 -9.12 0.73 -8.96
C GLN A 280 -10.45 0.09 -9.37
N LYS A 281 -10.42 -0.80 -10.38
CA LYS A 281 -11.58 -1.57 -10.88
C LYS A 281 -12.07 -2.57 -9.85
N GLY A 282 -11.17 -3.22 -9.11
CA GLY A 282 -11.48 -4.25 -8.12
C GLY A 282 -11.50 -3.75 -6.67
N GLU A 283 -11.67 -2.45 -6.43
CA GLU A 283 -11.68 -1.88 -5.08
C GLU A 283 -12.74 -2.53 -4.17
N GLU A 284 -13.86 -3.01 -4.73
CA GLU A 284 -14.89 -3.75 -3.98
C GLU A 284 -14.39 -5.06 -3.35
N CYS A 285 -13.29 -5.61 -3.84
CA CYS A 285 -12.69 -6.84 -3.31
C CYS A 285 -11.74 -6.58 -2.12
N ILE A 286 -11.42 -5.31 -1.86
CA ILE A 286 -10.38 -4.91 -0.90
C ILE A 286 -10.89 -4.89 0.54
N PRO A 287 -12.14 -4.50 0.85
CA PRO A 287 -12.68 -4.60 2.22
C PRO A 287 -12.63 -6.00 2.87
N THR A 288 -12.39 -7.05 2.08
CA THR A 288 -12.25 -8.43 2.54
C THR A 288 -10.80 -8.93 2.60
N THR A 289 -9.81 -8.10 2.28
CA THR A 289 -8.40 -8.48 2.37
C THR A 289 -7.91 -8.46 3.81
N TRP A 290 -6.87 -9.25 4.08
CA TRP A 290 -6.20 -9.33 5.37
C TRP A 290 -5.81 -7.96 5.92
N ASP A 291 -5.28 -7.11 5.03
CA ASP A 291 -4.86 -5.76 5.39
C ASP A 291 -6.03 -4.96 5.95
N ILE A 292 -7.22 -5.00 5.38
CA ILE A 292 -8.36 -4.23 5.88
C ILE A 292 -9.01 -4.85 7.13
N PHE A 293 -9.22 -6.17 7.15
CA PHE A 293 -10.03 -6.78 8.21
C PHE A 293 -9.23 -7.11 9.48
N TYR A 294 -7.94 -7.45 9.35
CA TYR A 294 -7.14 -7.98 10.45
C TYR A 294 -6.00 -7.05 10.83
N GLU A 295 -5.20 -6.63 9.86
CA GLU A 295 -3.94 -5.95 10.17
C GLU A 295 -4.20 -4.57 10.76
N ASN A 296 -3.40 -4.12 11.73
CA ASN A 296 -3.53 -2.74 12.19
C ASN A 296 -2.89 -1.77 11.17
N TRP A 297 -3.35 -0.52 11.12
CA TRP A 297 -2.75 0.50 10.26
C TRP A 297 -1.56 1.16 10.96
N GLY A 298 -0.44 0.45 10.98
CA GLY A 298 0.83 0.89 11.55
C GLY A 298 1.80 1.49 10.54
N TRP A 299 2.98 1.85 11.05
CA TRP A 299 4.06 2.41 10.24
C TRP A 299 4.40 1.52 9.04
N MET A 300 4.37 0.20 9.18
CA MET A 300 4.66 -0.72 8.08
C MET A 300 3.76 -0.44 6.87
N ILE A 301 2.44 -0.55 7.04
CA ILE A 301 1.50 -0.36 5.93
C ILE A 301 1.47 1.11 5.47
N ILE A 302 1.52 2.06 6.41
CA ILE A 302 1.49 3.50 6.08
C ILE A 302 2.72 3.88 5.24
N PHE A 303 3.92 3.50 5.66
CA PHE A 303 5.15 3.82 4.94
C PHE A 303 5.14 3.23 3.53
N TRP A 304 4.75 1.96 3.39
CA TRP A 304 4.68 1.31 2.09
C TRP A 304 3.62 1.93 1.18
N ASN A 305 2.47 2.35 1.70
CA ASN A 305 1.46 3.02 0.89
C ASN A 305 1.90 4.41 0.41
N PHE A 306 2.48 5.21 1.30
CA PHE A 306 2.82 6.61 1.00
C PHE A 306 4.14 6.77 0.22
N ALA A 307 5.13 5.91 0.49
CA ALA A 307 6.48 6.05 -0.06
C ALA A 307 7.02 4.74 -0.68
N GLY A 308 6.92 3.61 0.02
CA GLY A 308 7.56 2.36 -0.42
C GLY A 308 7.12 1.90 -1.81
N VAL A 309 5.82 1.61 -1.98
CA VAL A 309 5.27 1.10 -3.26
C VAL A 309 5.51 2.08 -4.40
N PRO A 310 5.17 3.39 -4.31
CA PRO A 310 5.42 4.31 -5.42
C PRO A 310 6.89 4.36 -5.84
N PHE A 311 7.83 4.55 -4.92
CA PHE A 311 9.20 4.87 -5.28
C PHE A 311 10.10 3.64 -5.51
N VAL A 312 9.80 2.50 -4.87
CA VAL A 312 10.48 1.25 -5.18
C VAL A 312 9.98 0.70 -6.51
N TYR A 313 8.65 0.69 -6.73
CA TYR A 313 8.09 0.07 -7.93
C TYR A 313 8.20 0.97 -9.16
N THR A 314 8.64 2.22 -9.04
CA THR A 314 8.98 3.05 -10.22
C THR A 314 10.42 2.89 -10.68
N PHE A 315 11.25 2.16 -9.93
CA PHE A 315 12.69 2.12 -10.14
C PHE A 315 13.05 1.78 -11.59
N GLN A 316 12.41 0.77 -12.18
CA GLN A 316 12.64 0.37 -13.57
C GLN A 316 12.26 1.44 -14.60
N SER A 317 11.21 2.24 -14.36
CA SER A 317 10.84 3.34 -15.26
C SER A 317 11.91 4.43 -15.22
N TYR A 318 12.40 4.77 -14.02
CA TYR A 318 13.44 5.78 -13.87
C TYR A 318 14.81 5.28 -14.33
N TYR A 319 15.10 3.99 -14.18
CA TYR A 319 16.27 3.36 -14.81
C TYR A 319 16.22 3.57 -16.32
N ILE A 320 15.13 3.21 -16.99
CA ILE A 320 14.99 3.38 -18.44
C ILE A 320 15.11 4.86 -18.86
N LEU A 321 14.62 5.80 -18.05
CA LEU A 321 14.77 7.23 -18.30
C LEU A 321 16.25 7.69 -18.28
N LYS A 322 17.06 7.12 -17.39
CA LYS A 322 18.46 7.51 -17.19
C LYS A 322 19.42 6.89 -18.20
N GLN A 323 18.98 5.88 -18.94
CA GLN A 323 19.75 5.26 -20.00
C GLN A 323 19.52 5.97 -21.34
N GLU A 324 20.57 6.09 -22.16
CA GLU A 324 20.41 6.49 -23.55
C GLU A 324 19.45 5.53 -24.28
N PRO A 325 18.60 6.00 -25.20
CA PRO A 325 17.67 5.14 -25.93
C PRO A 325 18.37 3.96 -26.62
N TYR A 326 18.12 2.76 -26.11
CA TYR A 326 18.64 1.51 -26.67
C TYR A 326 17.54 0.77 -27.44
N HIS A 327 17.95 0.10 -28.51
CA HIS A 327 17.06 -0.64 -29.39
C HIS A 327 17.29 -2.14 -29.24
N PHE A 328 16.24 -2.87 -28.86
CA PHE A 328 16.25 -4.33 -28.93
C PHE A 328 15.63 -4.82 -30.24
N HIS A 329 15.88 -6.09 -30.55
CA HIS A 329 15.21 -6.77 -31.65
C HIS A 329 13.68 -6.73 -31.43
N PRO A 330 12.87 -6.30 -32.42
CA PRO A 330 11.42 -6.12 -32.27
C PRO A 330 10.68 -7.35 -31.72
N LEU A 331 11.17 -8.56 -32.05
CA LEU A 331 10.61 -9.81 -31.52
C LEU A 331 10.63 -9.87 -29.98
N LEU A 332 11.67 -9.34 -29.32
CA LEU A 332 11.73 -9.34 -27.86
C LEU A 332 10.63 -8.46 -27.26
N HIS A 333 10.34 -7.31 -27.87
CA HIS A 333 9.22 -6.47 -27.44
C HIS A 333 7.89 -7.21 -27.58
N VAL A 334 7.64 -7.86 -28.73
CA VAL A 334 6.44 -8.66 -28.94
C VAL A 334 6.30 -9.76 -27.88
N LEU A 335 7.38 -10.49 -27.59
CA LEU A 335 7.36 -11.55 -26.57
C LEU A 335 7.06 -11.00 -25.17
N HIS A 336 7.65 -9.86 -24.78
CA HIS A 336 7.35 -9.23 -23.49
C HIS A 336 5.88 -8.79 -23.38
N PHE A 337 5.32 -8.16 -24.42
CA PHE A 337 3.92 -7.75 -24.41
C PHE A 337 2.97 -8.96 -24.40
N LEU A 338 3.26 -10.01 -25.17
CA LEU A 338 2.49 -11.25 -25.15
C LEU A 338 2.49 -11.88 -23.76
N LEU A 339 3.65 -11.91 -23.08
CA LEU A 339 3.76 -12.41 -21.72
C LEU A 339 2.94 -11.55 -20.75
N LEU A 340 3.07 -10.23 -20.79
CA LEU A 340 2.33 -9.30 -19.94
C LEU A 340 0.82 -9.47 -20.11
N PHE A 341 0.30 -9.45 -21.34
CA PHE A 341 -1.13 -9.56 -21.58
C PHE A 341 -1.67 -10.94 -21.23
N SER A 342 -0.91 -12.01 -21.48
CA SER A 342 -1.32 -13.38 -21.12
C SER A 342 -1.37 -13.55 -19.60
N ALA A 343 -0.34 -13.08 -18.88
CA ALA A 343 -0.30 -13.13 -17.44
C ALA A 343 -1.43 -12.29 -16.81
N TYR A 344 -1.64 -11.07 -17.32
CA TYR A 344 -2.74 -10.20 -16.89
C TYR A 344 -4.11 -10.85 -17.13
N TYR A 345 -4.33 -11.45 -18.31
CA TYR A 345 -5.56 -12.15 -18.63
C TYR A 345 -5.84 -13.30 -17.66
N VAL A 346 -4.84 -14.17 -17.41
CA VAL A 346 -4.99 -15.28 -16.47
C VAL A 346 -5.29 -14.75 -15.07
N TRP A 347 -4.56 -13.74 -14.59
CA TRP A 347 -4.74 -13.18 -13.26
C TRP A 347 -6.10 -12.50 -13.06
N ASP A 348 -6.53 -11.60 -13.97
CA ASP A 348 -7.80 -10.87 -13.87
C ASP A 348 -8.99 -11.83 -14.04
N THR A 349 -8.90 -12.77 -15.00
CA THR A 349 -9.98 -13.73 -15.26
C THR A 349 -10.13 -14.76 -14.15
N ALA A 350 -9.03 -15.30 -13.62
CA ALA A 350 -9.08 -16.28 -12.52
C ALA A 350 -9.69 -15.66 -11.24
N ASN A 351 -9.31 -14.42 -10.91
CA ASN A 351 -9.91 -13.72 -9.77
C ASN A 351 -11.38 -13.37 -10.02
N SER A 352 -11.74 -12.93 -11.23
CA SER A 352 -13.14 -12.69 -11.57
C SER A 352 -13.98 -13.96 -11.50
N GLN A 353 -13.44 -15.12 -11.92
CA GLN A 353 -14.12 -16.41 -11.80
C GLN A 353 -14.33 -16.79 -10.33
N LYS A 354 -13.28 -16.71 -9.51
CA LYS A 354 -13.34 -16.97 -8.05
C LYS A 354 -14.34 -16.08 -7.32
N ASN A 355 -14.50 -14.83 -7.76
CA ASN A 355 -15.44 -13.90 -7.12
C ASN A 355 -16.89 -14.14 -7.57
N ARG A 356 -17.10 -14.77 -8.72
CA ARG A 356 -18.42 -14.97 -9.33
C ARG A 356 -19.03 -16.34 -9.02
N TYR A 357 -18.21 -17.38 -8.92
CA TYR A 357 -18.59 -18.79 -8.73
C TYR A 357 -17.94 -19.32 -7.45
#